data_AF-A0AAV5N5W3-F1
#
_entry.id   AF-A0AAV5N5W3-F1
#
_cell.length_a   1.000
_cell.length_b   1.000
_cell.length_c   1.000
_cell.angle_alpha   90.00
_cell.angle_beta   90.00
_cell.angle_gamma   90.00
#
_symmetry.space_group_name_H-M   'P 1'
#
loop_
_entity.id
_entity.type
_entity.pdbx_description
1 polymer ?
#
loop_
_entity_poly.entity_id
_entity_poly.type
_entity_poly.pdbx_seq_one_letter_code
_entity_poly.pdbx_strand_id
1 'polypeptide(L)'
;MNNISPDNAIRSFLEAAIVPGDMVLPFKYPRPEQWEEWQSGFRYDGVSGASLVASTPGEWQPGWYVVALNYFDDPFFIDLNEVTQGYPVYYAPHGAGRWDAEHIASSLQEFSNLLAALRDCSEDDEAALSHIRSQPYLQTKFWNEVCENRLAREPAEDTASKPLNPLDWQRGSLVITAIGEQKLKVIQFLKKMLNLPLPQALALAAQPKITVAEGYRIQLRDTEEELQALGATVEFQHDGQPSLKIFRLDTFYAIEDLIDCVKAEVESNTDYAVYSANDDDFCSNASFFIAAGVGIDDHDNEIYPKSVRQRGLQYMCSCGLIQDVVSVAIRQKADASHEEIIQALNHYSKYDNFLELK
;
A
#
# COMPACT_ATOMS: atom_id res chain seq x y z
N MET A 1 24.05 28.17 -3.86
CA MET A 1 22.61 28.50 -3.74
C MET A 1 22.40 29.18 -2.40
N ASN A 2 21.63 30.27 -2.34
CA ASN A 2 21.25 30.85 -1.05
C ASN A 2 20.29 29.86 -0.39
N ASN A 3 20.64 29.32 0.78
CA ASN A 3 19.71 28.48 1.55
C ASN A 3 18.48 29.32 1.90
N ILE A 4 17.34 29.05 1.27
CA ILE A 4 16.07 29.65 1.64
C ILE A 4 15.55 28.87 2.83
N SER A 5 15.52 29.52 4.00
CA SER A 5 14.93 28.94 5.20
C SER A 5 13.42 29.19 5.20
N PRO A 6 12.59 28.18 5.53
CA PRO A 6 11.15 28.39 5.64
C PRO A 6 10.87 29.40 6.76
N ASP A 7 9.88 30.25 6.54
CA ASP A 7 9.37 31.12 7.59
C ASP A 7 8.54 30.32 8.62
N ASN A 8 8.02 30.97 9.66
CA ASN A 8 7.31 30.27 10.73
C ASN A 8 6.04 29.55 10.25
N ALA A 9 5.31 30.11 9.28
CA ALA A 9 4.07 29.51 8.80
C ALA A 9 4.36 28.26 7.96
N ILE A 10 5.34 28.35 7.06
CA ILE A 10 5.80 27.23 6.25
C ILE A 10 6.39 26.15 7.15
N ARG A 11 7.26 26.53 8.09
CA ARG A 11 7.88 25.61 9.06
C ARG A 11 6.80 24.86 9.86
N SER A 12 5.80 25.56 10.38
CA SER A 12 4.71 24.94 11.15
C SER A 12 3.92 23.92 10.31
N PHE A 13 3.68 24.23 9.04
CA PHE A 13 3.01 23.30 8.12
C PHE A 13 3.86 22.05 7.82
N LEU A 14 5.17 22.25 7.56
CA LEU A 14 6.10 21.16 7.29
C LEU A 14 6.29 20.26 8.52
N GLU A 15 6.43 20.83 9.71
CA GLU A 15 6.56 20.10 10.98
C GLU A 15 5.28 19.34 11.34
N ALA A 16 4.10 19.86 10.97
CA ALA A 16 2.85 19.16 11.21
C ALA A 16 2.69 17.89 10.35
N ALA A 17 3.30 17.86 9.15
CA ALA A 17 3.39 16.70 8.24
C ALA A 17 2.12 15.82 8.20
N ILE A 18 0.95 16.45 8.07
CA ILE A 18 -0.34 15.78 8.28
C ILE A 18 -0.67 14.88 7.09
N VAL A 19 -0.73 13.56 7.31
CA VAL A 19 -1.15 12.58 6.30
C VAL A 19 -2.61 12.16 6.55
N PRO A 20 -3.57 12.55 5.69
CA PRO A 20 -4.99 12.22 5.90
C PRO A 20 -5.40 10.80 5.48
N GLY A 21 -4.54 10.10 4.72
CA GLY A 21 -4.75 8.72 4.29
C GLY A 21 -5.22 8.55 2.84
N ASP A 22 -5.82 9.57 2.21
CA ASP A 22 -6.17 9.51 0.78
C ASP A 22 -4.90 9.62 -0.10
N MET A 23 -4.71 8.70 -1.05
CA MET A 23 -3.51 8.67 -1.92
C MET A 23 -3.31 9.94 -2.77
N VAL A 24 -4.39 10.67 -3.05
CA VAL A 24 -4.38 11.93 -3.81
C VAL A 24 -4.09 13.17 -2.95
N LEU A 25 -4.17 13.04 -1.62
CA LEU A 25 -3.86 14.10 -0.66
C LEU A 25 -2.36 14.05 -0.27
N PRO A 26 -1.84 15.07 0.43
CA PRO A 26 -0.47 15.06 0.91
C PRO A 26 -0.09 13.78 1.67
N PHE A 27 1.03 13.19 1.25
CA PHE A 27 1.54 11.93 1.79
C PHE A 27 3.00 12.06 2.24
N LYS A 28 3.80 12.90 1.55
CA LYS A 28 5.24 13.06 1.82
C LYS A 28 5.55 14.54 2.03
N TYR A 29 6.37 14.82 3.05
CA TYR A 29 6.73 16.17 3.45
C TYR A 29 8.25 16.33 3.60
N PRO A 30 8.84 17.47 3.17
CA PRO A 30 10.19 17.83 3.54
C PRO A 30 10.29 18.11 5.04
N ARG A 31 11.43 17.75 5.65
CA ARG A 31 11.85 18.40 6.90
C ARG A 31 12.16 19.87 6.62
N PRO A 32 11.90 20.81 7.55
CA PRO A 32 12.21 22.23 7.35
C PRO A 32 13.66 22.50 6.92
N GLU A 33 14.60 21.69 7.40
CA GLU A 33 16.04 21.79 7.09
C GLU A 33 16.38 21.27 5.70
N GLN A 34 15.56 20.37 5.15
CA GLN A 34 15.72 19.74 3.83
C GLN A 34 14.81 20.38 2.77
N TRP A 35 14.11 21.46 3.11
CA TRP A 35 13.09 22.04 2.23
C TRP A 35 13.62 22.48 0.86
N GLU A 36 14.87 22.96 0.80
CA GLU A 36 15.52 23.33 -0.47
C GLU A 36 15.80 22.10 -1.35
N GLU A 37 16.20 20.97 -0.75
CA GLU A 37 16.52 19.73 -1.47
C GLU A 37 15.28 19.16 -2.19
N TRP A 38 14.11 19.36 -1.59
CA TRP A 38 12.81 18.98 -2.15
C TRP A 38 12.37 19.80 -3.36
N GLN A 39 13.10 20.85 -3.70
CA GLN A 39 12.86 21.61 -4.92
C GLN A 39 13.55 20.99 -6.14
N SER A 40 14.39 19.96 -5.94
CA SER A 40 14.97 19.15 -7.01
C SER A 40 13.89 18.50 -7.87
N GLY A 41 14.00 18.63 -9.19
CA GLY A 41 13.01 18.17 -10.16
C GLY A 41 11.91 19.20 -10.47
N PHE A 42 11.74 20.23 -9.64
CA PHE A 42 10.75 21.30 -9.86
C PHE A 42 11.41 22.63 -10.20
N ARG A 43 12.33 23.07 -9.33
CA ARG A 43 13.04 24.35 -9.49
C ARG A 43 14.41 24.20 -10.13
N TYR A 44 15.05 23.05 -9.96
CA TYR A 44 16.34 22.76 -10.59
C TYR A 44 16.48 21.28 -10.92
N ASP A 45 17.28 20.97 -11.92
CA ASP A 45 17.62 19.60 -12.29
C ASP A 45 18.59 19.01 -11.27
N GLY A 46 18.24 17.86 -10.68
CA GLY A 46 19.00 17.25 -9.58
C GLY A 46 20.41 16.75 -9.96
N VAL A 47 20.71 16.61 -11.26
CA VAL A 47 22.00 16.11 -11.77
C VAL A 47 22.90 17.26 -12.20
N SER A 48 22.39 18.15 -13.05
CA SER A 48 23.12 19.26 -13.64
C SER A 48 23.08 20.53 -12.80
N GLY A 49 22.13 20.65 -11.87
CA GLY A 49 21.88 21.87 -11.09
C GLY A 49 21.31 23.02 -11.92
N ALA A 50 20.93 22.79 -13.18
CA ALA A 50 20.35 23.81 -14.03
C ALA A 50 18.98 24.25 -13.50
N SER A 51 18.69 25.55 -13.57
CA SER A 51 17.37 26.08 -13.18
C SER A 51 16.28 25.57 -14.14
N LEU A 52 15.20 25.05 -13.57
CA LEU A 52 13.96 24.67 -14.26
C LEU A 52 12.87 25.75 -14.15
N VAL A 53 13.16 26.81 -13.38
CA VAL A 53 12.27 27.94 -13.17
C VAL A 53 12.21 28.85 -14.39
N ALA A 54 11.01 29.28 -14.77
CA ALA A 54 10.80 30.33 -15.75
C ALA A 54 9.45 31.05 -15.56
N SER A 55 9.33 32.26 -16.12
CA SER A 55 8.09 33.04 -16.08
C SER A 55 7.14 32.75 -17.24
N THR A 56 7.43 31.73 -18.06
CA THR A 56 6.56 31.31 -19.16
C THR A 56 5.34 30.59 -18.60
N PRO A 57 4.12 30.84 -19.11
CA PRO A 57 2.94 30.07 -18.72
C PRO A 57 3.14 28.57 -18.93
N GLY A 58 2.81 27.76 -17.93
CA GLY A 58 2.99 26.31 -17.94
C GLY A 58 4.38 25.83 -17.51
N GLU A 59 5.33 26.72 -17.22
CA GLU A 59 6.60 26.38 -16.57
C GLU A 59 6.53 26.65 -15.07
N TRP A 60 7.49 26.11 -14.31
CA TRP A 60 7.54 26.29 -12.85
C TRP A 60 7.92 27.73 -12.51
N GLN A 61 7.05 28.45 -11.79
CA GLN A 61 7.24 29.88 -11.58
C GLN A 61 8.31 30.21 -10.52
N PRO A 62 8.96 31.39 -10.58
CA PRO A 62 10.05 31.73 -9.65
C PRO A 62 9.71 31.72 -8.18
N GLY A 63 8.47 32.07 -7.84
CA GLY A 63 7.96 32.09 -6.48
C GLY A 63 7.49 30.74 -5.98
N TRP A 64 7.36 29.71 -6.82
CA TRP A 64 6.73 28.44 -6.46
C TRP A 64 7.69 27.50 -5.73
N TYR A 65 7.26 27.01 -4.56
CA TYR A 65 8.00 26.06 -3.74
C TYR A 65 7.09 24.93 -3.27
N VAL A 66 7.55 23.70 -3.49
CA VAL A 66 6.85 22.48 -3.05
C VAL A 66 6.89 22.38 -1.54
N VAL A 67 5.74 22.13 -0.91
CA VAL A 67 5.59 21.94 0.53
C VAL A 67 5.12 20.53 0.91
N ALA A 68 4.56 19.78 -0.04
CA ALA A 68 4.25 18.36 0.12
C ALA A 68 4.10 17.68 -1.25
N LEU A 69 4.16 16.34 -1.27
CA LEU A 69 3.82 15.51 -2.41
C LEU A 69 2.72 14.52 -2.02
N ASN A 70 1.83 14.17 -2.96
CA ASN A 70 0.93 13.02 -2.78
C ASN A 70 1.67 11.68 -3.02
N TYR A 71 0.94 10.56 -2.99
CA TYR A 71 1.51 9.24 -3.25
C TYR A 71 2.12 9.11 -4.66
N PHE A 72 1.59 9.85 -5.63
CA PHE A 72 1.98 9.82 -7.05
C PHE A 72 3.07 10.83 -7.42
N ASP A 73 3.70 11.47 -6.43
CA ASP A 73 4.70 12.54 -6.63
C ASP A 73 4.14 13.85 -7.24
N ASP A 74 2.82 14.06 -7.17
CA ASP A 74 2.23 15.35 -7.57
C ASP A 74 2.44 16.41 -6.48
N PRO A 75 2.87 17.63 -6.84
CA PRO A 75 3.19 18.68 -5.88
C PRO A 75 1.98 19.43 -5.33
N PHE A 76 2.04 19.64 -4.02
CA PHE A 76 1.39 20.75 -3.32
C PHE A 76 2.43 21.84 -3.08
N PHE A 77 2.14 23.06 -3.52
CA PHE A 77 3.12 24.15 -3.50
C PHE A 77 2.47 25.49 -3.16
N ILE A 78 3.32 26.44 -2.80
CA ILE A 78 2.95 27.82 -2.44
C ILE A 78 3.74 28.81 -3.31
N ASP A 79 3.31 30.06 -3.38
CA ASP A 79 4.13 31.15 -3.89
C ASP A 79 4.71 31.99 -2.73
N LEU A 80 6.04 32.08 -2.64
CA LEU A 80 6.73 32.85 -1.60
C LEU A 80 6.41 34.36 -1.62
N ASN A 81 5.90 34.88 -2.74
CA ASN A 81 5.45 36.27 -2.84
C ASN A 81 4.08 36.52 -2.19
N GLU A 82 3.36 35.46 -1.79
CA GLU A 82 2.00 35.53 -1.25
C GLU A 82 1.93 35.43 0.28
N VAL A 83 3.02 35.79 0.97
CA VAL A 83 3.10 35.78 2.44
C VAL A 83 1.98 36.57 3.13
N THR A 84 1.54 37.70 2.55
CA THR A 84 0.46 38.53 3.11
C THR A 84 -0.92 37.89 3.02
N GLN A 85 -1.07 36.86 2.17
CA GLN A 85 -2.29 36.06 2.02
C GLN A 85 -2.24 34.78 2.89
N GLY A 86 -1.13 34.55 3.61
CA GLY A 86 -0.95 33.34 4.42
C GLY A 86 -0.55 32.11 3.60
N TYR A 87 0.11 32.31 2.46
CA TYR A 87 0.54 31.26 1.53
C TYR A 87 -0.62 30.38 1.05
N PRO A 88 -1.42 30.85 0.08
CA PRO A 88 -2.37 30.01 -0.62
C PRO A 88 -1.69 28.75 -1.16
N VAL A 89 -2.42 27.63 -1.13
CA VAL A 89 -1.89 26.34 -1.55
C VAL A 89 -2.42 25.99 -2.92
N TYR A 90 -1.50 25.55 -3.77
CA TYR A 90 -1.77 25.15 -5.13
C TYR A 90 -1.41 23.68 -5.35
N TYR A 91 -2.07 23.08 -6.32
CA TYR A 91 -1.84 21.72 -6.79
C TYR A 91 -1.64 21.72 -8.30
N ALA A 92 -0.77 20.85 -8.79
CA ALA A 92 -0.65 20.58 -10.22
C ALA A 92 -0.21 19.13 -10.43
N PRO A 93 -0.87 18.34 -11.29
CA PRO A 93 -0.46 16.97 -11.56
C PRO A 93 0.89 16.94 -12.30
N HIS A 94 1.78 16.07 -11.86
CA HIS A 94 3.05 15.79 -12.49
C HIS A 94 2.86 15.05 -13.84
N GLY A 95 3.85 15.12 -14.73
CA GLY A 95 3.87 14.33 -15.98
C GLY A 95 3.05 14.89 -17.15
N ALA A 96 2.38 16.04 -17.01
CA ALA A 96 1.59 16.66 -18.09
C ALA A 96 2.42 17.50 -19.09
N GLY A 97 3.73 17.64 -18.88
CA GLY A 97 4.61 18.49 -19.68
C GLY A 97 4.37 20.00 -19.51
N ARG A 98 3.49 20.39 -18.58
CA ARG A 98 3.19 21.76 -18.15
C ARG A 98 2.71 21.76 -16.70
N TRP A 99 2.88 22.89 -16.02
CA TRP A 99 2.43 23.11 -14.65
C TRP A 99 1.25 24.08 -14.64
N ASP A 100 0.04 23.53 -14.53
CA ASP A 100 -1.20 24.29 -14.39
C ASP A 100 -1.61 24.33 -12.92
N ALA A 101 -1.27 25.43 -12.25
CA ALA A 101 -1.59 25.63 -10.84
C ALA A 101 -3.10 25.76 -10.63
N GLU A 102 -3.65 24.83 -9.85
CA GLU A 102 -5.01 24.89 -9.32
C GLU A 102 -4.97 25.38 -7.87
N HIS A 103 -5.70 26.44 -7.54
CA HIS A 103 -5.76 27.00 -6.19
C HIS A 103 -6.69 26.15 -5.31
N ILE A 104 -6.14 25.42 -4.35
CA ILE A 104 -6.87 24.42 -3.55
C ILE A 104 -7.09 24.82 -2.09
N ALA A 105 -6.43 25.85 -1.56
CA ALA A 105 -6.70 26.38 -0.23
C ALA A 105 -6.24 27.84 -0.10
N SER A 106 -6.98 28.65 0.66
CA SER A 106 -6.72 30.09 0.79
C SER A 106 -5.45 30.41 1.59
N SER A 107 -4.98 29.48 2.42
CA SER A 107 -3.76 29.61 3.22
C SER A 107 -3.24 28.24 3.66
N LEU A 108 -1.95 28.18 4.02
CA LEU A 108 -1.35 26.98 4.63
C LEU A 108 -2.07 26.56 5.91
N GLN A 109 -2.53 27.53 6.72
CA GLN A 109 -3.23 27.23 7.97
C GLN A 109 -4.60 26.60 7.72
N GLU A 110 -5.38 27.13 6.78
CA GLU A 110 -6.67 26.53 6.40
C GLU A 110 -6.49 25.14 5.82
N PHE A 111 -5.47 24.96 4.97
CA PHE A 111 -5.15 23.66 4.41
C PHE A 111 -4.77 22.65 5.49
N SER A 112 -3.87 23.03 6.41
CA SER A 112 -3.47 22.20 7.54
C SER A 112 -4.66 21.77 8.41
N ASN A 113 -5.56 22.71 8.72
CA ASN A 113 -6.77 22.41 9.50
C ASN A 113 -7.69 21.43 8.77
N LEU A 114 -7.84 21.58 7.46
CA LEU A 114 -8.65 20.66 6.65
C LEU A 114 -8.01 19.26 6.61
N LEU A 115 -6.70 19.16 6.38
CA LEU A 115 -5.98 17.88 6.41
C LEU A 115 -6.12 17.18 7.76
N ALA A 116 -6.02 17.94 8.87
CA ALA A 116 -6.23 17.41 10.21
C ALA A 116 -7.64 16.84 10.39
N ALA A 117 -8.67 17.60 9.96
CA ALA A 117 -10.05 17.15 10.04
C ALA A 117 -10.28 15.87 9.22
N LEU A 118 -9.73 15.82 8.00
CA LEU A 118 -9.83 14.65 7.11
C LEU A 118 -9.13 13.41 7.67
N ARG A 119 -7.98 13.58 8.33
CA ARG A 119 -7.29 12.50 9.05
C ARG A 119 -8.15 11.98 10.19
N ASP A 120 -8.72 12.89 10.98
CA ASP A 120 -9.49 12.52 12.18
C ASP A 120 -10.83 11.84 11.83
N CYS A 121 -11.31 11.97 10.58
CA CYS A 121 -12.47 11.27 10.03
C CYS A 121 -12.11 10.36 8.84
N SER A 122 -10.92 9.74 8.84
CA SER A 122 -10.46 8.89 7.72
C SER A 122 -11.47 7.80 7.35
N GLU A 123 -12.12 7.21 8.35
CA GLU A 123 -13.11 6.12 8.23
C GLU A 123 -14.56 6.60 8.05
N ASP A 124 -14.82 7.91 8.11
CA ASP A 124 -16.16 8.48 8.00
C ASP A 124 -16.23 9.40 6.78
N ASP A 125 -16.60 8.81 5.63
CA ASP A 125 -16.67 9.54 4.37
C ASP A 125 -17.77 10.61 4.36
N GLU A 126 -18.86 10.44 5.10
CA GLU A 126 -19.88 11.49 5.20
C GLU A 126 -19.34 12.72 5.94
N ALA A 127 -18.65 12.51 7.06
CA ALA A 127 -17.98 13.57 7.81
C ALA A 127 -16.87 14.23 6.98
N ALA A 128 -16.02 13.43 6.30
CA ALA A 128 -14.97 13.95 5.43
C ALA A 128 -15.53 14.80 4.30
N LEU A 129 -16.55 14.30 3.60
CA LEU A 129 -17.23 15.06 2.55
C LEU A 129 -17.88 16.34 3.09
N SER A 130 -18.39 16.33 4.32
CA SER A 130 -18.92 17.55 4.97
C SER A 130 -17.83 18.60 5.18
N HIS A 131 -16.65 18.19 5.66
CA HIS A 131 -15.51 19.07 5.84
C HIS A 131 -15.07 19.71 4.52
N ILE A 132 -14.92 18.93 3.45
CA ILE A 132 -14.53 19.45 2.12
C ILE A 132 -15.62 20.37 1.57
N ARG A 133 -16.89 19.96 1.66
CA ARG A 133 -18.03 20.73 1.11
C ARG A 133 -18.27 22.07 1.79
N SER A 134 -17.80 22.22 3.03
CA SER A 134 -17.88 23.49 3.76
C SER A 134 -16.84 24.53 3.30
N GLN A 135 -15.86 24.14 2.49
CA GLN A 135 -14.79 25.03 2.04
C GLN A 135 -15.19 25.88 0.82
N PRO A 136 -14.74 27.14 0.76
CA PRO A 136 -15.08 28.04 -0.35
C PRO A 136 -14.46 27.64 -1.69
N TYR A 137 -13.43 26.79 -1.68
CA TYR A 137 -12.67 26.32 -2.84
C TYR A 137 -13.06 24.91 -3.30
N LEU A 138 -14.17 24.34 -2.81
CA LEU A 138 -14.67 23.00 -3.18
C LEU A 138 -14.79 22.75 -4.70
N GLN A 139 -15.05 23.80 -5.49
CA GLN A 139 -15.37 23.66 -6.92
C GLN A 139 -14.16 23.40 -7.83
N THR A 140 -12.95 23.29 -7.27
CA THR A 140 -11.75 22.88 -8.00
C THR A 140 -11.89 21.46 -8.53
N LYS A 141 -11.27 21.16 -9.66
CA LYS A 141 -11.12 19.81 -10.20
C LYS A 141 -10.48 18.88 -9.15
N PHE A 142 -9.42 19.34 -8.47
CA PHE A 142 -8.78 18.60 -7.39
C PHE A 142 -9.75 18.12 -6.30
N TRP A 143 -10.50 19.03 -5.65
CA TRP A 143 -11.42 18.63 -4.58
C TRP A 143 -12.61 17.79 -5.09
N ASN A 144 -13.03 17.97 -6.34
CA ASN A 144 -14.02 17.10 -6.96
C ASN A 144 -13.49 15.66 -7.09
N GLU A 145 -12.24 15.48 -7.53
CA GLU A 145 -11.59 14.16 -7.62
C GLU A 145 -11.44 13.51 -6.23
N VAL A 146 -11.04 14.26 -5.21
CA VAL A 146 -11.00 13.76 -3.82
C VAL A 146 -12.39 13.30 -3.36
N CYS A 147 -13.43 14.08 -3.63
CA CYS A 147 -14.81 13.71 -3.29
C CYS A 147 -15.29 12.49 -4.08
N GLU A 148 -14.98 12.41 -5.37
CA GLU A 148 -15.33 11.27 -6.23
C GLU A 148 -14.65 10.00 -5.74
N ASN A 149 -13.36 10.05 -5.38
CA ASN A 149 -12.62 8.91 -4.82
C ASN A 149 -13.23 8.43 -3.50
N ARG A 150 -13.67 9.35 -2.63
CA ARG A 150 -14.37 8.97 -1.37
C ARG A 150 -15.78 8.47 -1.59
N LEU A 151 -16.52 8.99 -2.57
CA LEU A 151 -17.86 8.50 -2.93
C LEU A 151 -17.82 7.15 -3.65
N ALA A 152 -16.78 6.91 -4.44
CA ALA A 152 -16.52 5.65 -5.14
C ALA A 152 -15.80 4.63 -4.25
N ARG A 153 -15.35 5.04 -3.06
CA ARG A 153 -14.87 4.12 -2.04
C ARG A 153 -16.02 3.18 -1.75
N GLU A 154 -15.84 1.92 -2.14
CA GLU A 154 -16.74 0.89 -1.69
C GLU A 154 -16.69 0.95 -0.16
N PRO A 155 -17.84 1.05 0.54
CA PRO A 155 -17.84 1.01 1.99
C PRO A 155 -16.99 -0.20 2.33
N ALA A 156 -15.92 0.01 3.10
CA ALA A 156 -14.99 -1.06 3.45
C ALA A 156 -15.86 -2.27 3.73
N GLU A 157 -15.81 -3.29 2.86
CA GLU A 157 -16.64 -4.47 3.01
C GLU A 157 -16.41 -4.89 4.44
N ASP A 158 -17.39 -4.68 5.32
CA ASP A 158 -17.23 -4.64 6.77
C ASP A 158 -16.00 -5.47 7.16
N THR A 159 -14.81 -4.85 7.18
CA THR A 159 -13.57 -5.59 7.45
C THR A 159 -13.44 -5.65 8.97
N ALA A 160 -14.57 -5.65 9.69
CA ALA A 160 -14.84 -6.75 10.59
C ALA A 160 -14.49 -8.04 9.86
N SER A 161 -13.18 -8.40 9.84
CA SER A 161 -12.65 -9.62 9.28
C SER A 161 -13.69 -10.70 9.54
N LYS A 162 -14.40 -11.16 8.50
CA LYS A 162 -15.31 -12.32 8.61
C LYS A 162 -14.55 -13.28 9.52
N PRO A 163 -15.06 -13.62 10.72
CA PRO A 163 -14.23 -14.16 11.79
C PRO A 163 -13.34 -15.25 11.22
N LEU A 164 -12.02 -15.05 11.31
CA LEU A 164 -11.01 -15.88 10.67
C LEU A 164 -11.35 -17.34 10.95
N ASN A 165 -11.88 -18.06 9.95
CA ASN A 165 -12.26 -19.44 10.11
C ASN A 165 -10.98 -20.25 9.89
N PRO A 166 -10.48 -21.00 10.89
CA PRO A 166 -9.23 -21.76 10.76
C PRO A 166 -9.19 -22.70 9.54
N LEU A 167 -10.35 -23.04 8.96
CA LEU A 167 -10.47 -23.84 7.74
C LEU A 167 -10.11 -23.09 6.46
N ASP A 168 -10.13 -21.74 6.39
CA ASP A 168 -9.75 -21.06 5.14
C ASP A 168 -8.24 -21.05 4.89
N TRP A 169 -7.47 -21.44 5.91
CA TRP A 169 -6.02 -21.55 5.88
C TRP A 169 -5.57 -22.92 5.36
N GLN A 170 -6.52 -23.78 4.97
CA GLN A 170 -6.24 -25.05 4.31
C GLN A 170 -5.90 -24.81 2.84
N ARG A 171 -4.91 -25.56 2.35
CA ARG A 171 -4.61 -25.66 0.92
C ARG A 171 -5.44 -26.76 0.28
N GLY A 172 -5.79 -26.55 -0.98
CA GLY A 172 -6.61 -27.50 -1.73
C GLY A 172 -7.03 -26.98 -3.09
N SER A 173 -7.99 -27.68 -3.66
CA SER A 173 -8.55 -27.40 -4.97
C SER A 173 -10.00 -26.94 -4.83
N LEU A 174 -10.37 -25.87 -5.53
CA LEU A 174 -11.75 -25.45 -5.70
C LEU A 174 -12.37 -26.21 -6.87
N VAL A 175 -13.37 -27.05 -6.60
CA VAL A 175 -13.93 -27.99 -7.59
C VAL A 175 -15.42 -27.72 -7.79
N ILE A 176 -15.83 -27.45 -9.02
CA ILE A 176 -17.26 -27.45 -9.38
C ILE A 176 -17.73 -28.90 -9.51
N THR A 177 -18.75 -29.27 -8.75
CA THR A 177 -19.41 -30.59 -8.80
C THR A 177 -20.72 -30.56 -9.58
N ALA A 178 -21.32 -29.38 -9.75
CA ALA A 178 -22.43 -29.17 -10.67
C ALA A 178 -22.42 -27.72 -11.21
N ILE A 179 -22.59 -27.53 -12.52
CA ILE A 179 -22.58 -26.19 -13.14
C ILE A 179 -23.85 -25.38 -12.83
N GLY A 180 -24.94 -26.05 -12.48
CA GLY A 180 -26.21 -25.41 -12.18
C GLY A 180 -26.94 -24.84 -13.39
N GLU A 181 -27.82 -23.87 -13.13
CA GLU A 181 -28.78 -23.35 -14.11
C GLU A 181 -28.15 -22.36 -15.10
N GLN A 182 -27.22 -21.50 -14.67
CA GLN A 182 -26.62 -20.46 -15.50
C GLN A 182 -25.39 -20.96 -16.29
N LYS A 183 -25.53 -22.09 -16.98
CA LYS A 183 -24.43 -22.83 -17.63
C LYS A 183 -23.51 -21.96 -18.48
N LEU A 184 -24.07 -21.12 -19.35
CA LEU A 184 -23.28 -20.26 -20.24
C LEU A 184 -22.44 -19.22 -19.48
N LYS A 185 -22.94 -18.70 -18.35
CA LYS A 185 -22.18 -17.75 -17.54
C LYS A 185 -21.02 -18.43 -16.82
N VAL A 186 -21.24 -19.62 -16.26
CA VAL A 186 -20.16 -20.43 -15.67
C VAL A 186 -19.11 -20.80 -16.73
N ILE A 187 -19.51 -21.15 -17.95
CA ILE A 187 -18.57 -21.40 -19.06
C ILE A 187 -17.76 -20.14 -19.39
N GLN A 188 -18.40 -18.97 -19.44
CA GLN A 188 -17.69 -17.69 -19.68
C GLN A 188 -16.74 -17.35 -18.54
N PHE A 189 -17.13 -17.61 -17.30
CA PHE A 189 -16.28 -17.47 -16.12
C PHE A 189 -15.04 -18.36 -16.22
N LEU A 190 -15.21 -19.67 -16.44
CA LEU A 190 -14.11 -20.63 -16.61
C LEU A 190 -13.19 -20.23 -17.77
N LYS A 191 -13.77 -19.79 -18.89
CA LYS A 191 -13.02 -19.30 -20.04
C LYS A 191 -12.10 -18.12 -19.66
N LYS A 192 -12.63 -17.14 -18.90
CA LYS A 192 -11.90 -15.95 -18.46
C LYS A 192 -10.82 -16.32 -17.45
N MET A 193 -11.17 -17.05 -16.40
CA MET A 193 -10.27 -17.42 -15.30
C MET A 193 -9.11 -18.30 -15.76
N LEU A 194 -9.38 -19.33 -16.56
CA LEU A 194 -8.37 -20.28 -17.02
C LEU A 194 -7.71 -19.84 -18.35
N ASN A 195 -8.08 -18.67 -18.87
CA ASN A 195 -7.62 -18.15 -20.16
C ASN A 195 -7.75 -19.18 -21.32
N LEU A 196 -8.91 -19.85 -21.40
CA LEU A 196 -9.15 -20.91 -22.37
C LEU A 196 -9.93 -20.43 -23.61
N PRO A 197 -9.75 -21.04 -24.79
CA PRO A 197 -10.68 -20.89 -25.91
C PRO A 197 -12.08 -21.43 -25.56
N LEU A 198 -13.14 -20.84 -26.14
CA LEU A 198 -14.53 -21.23 -25.87
C LEU A 198 -14.81 -22.74 -26.07
N PRO A 199 -14.31 -23.43 -27.11
CA PRO A 199 -14.52 -24.87 -27.26
C PRO A 199 -13.89 -25.70 -26.12
N GLN A 200 -12.76 -25.26 -25.57
CA GLN A 200 -12.10 -25.95 -24.46
C GLN A 200 -12.85 -25.71 -23.15
N ALA A 201 -13.37 -24.49 -22.92
CA ALA A 201 -14.23 -24.20 -21.78
C ALA A 201 -15.55 -25.01 -21.83
N LEU A 202 -16.13 -25.20 -23.02
CA LEU A 202 -17.31 -26.05 -23.23
C LEU A 202 -17.00 -27.53 -22.93
N ALA A 203 -15.85 -28.03 -23.38
CA ALA A 203 -15.43 -29.41 -23.12
C ALA A 203 -15.15 -29.64 -21.62
N LEU A 204 -14.54 -28.67 -20.95
CA LEU A 204 -14.31 -28.69 -19.51
C LEU A 204 -15.65 -28.71 -18.75
N ALA A 205 -16.60 -27.88 -19.17
CA ALA A 205 -17.94 -27.82 -18.61
C ALA A 205 -18.77 -29.12 -18.78
N ALA A 206 -18.36 -30.03 -19.66
CA ALA A 206 -19.00 -31.33 -19.81
C ALA A 206 -18.50 -32.36 -18.79
N GLN A 207 -17.45 -32.06 -18.03
CA GLN A 207 -16.87 -32.97 -17.05
C GLN A 207 -17.70 -33.00 -15.75
N PRO A 208 -17.76 -34.16 -15.06
CA PRO A 208 -18.53 -34.30 -13.82
C PRO A 208 -17.90 -33.56 -12.63
N LYS A 209 -16.59 -33.30 -12.68
CA LYS A 209 -15.85 -32.49 -11.70
C LYS A 209 -14.88 -31.60 -12.46
N ILE A 210 -14.83 -30.32 -12.09
CA ILE A 210 -13.98 -29.34 -12.75
C ILE A 210 -13.16 -28.64 -11.69
N THR A 211 -11.84 -28.86 -11.68
CA THR A 211 -10.92 -28.07 -10.87
C THR A 211 -10.80 -26.68 -11.49
N VAL A 212 -11.19 -25.65 -10.74
CA VAL A 212 -11.19 -24.26 -11.18
C VAL A 212 -9.91 -23.56 -10.81
N ALA A 213 -9.44 -23.77 -9.58
CA ALA A 213 -8.25 -23.14 -9.04
C ALA A 213 -7.70 -24.01 -7.91
N GLU A 214 -6.42 -23.83 -7.60
CA GLU A 214 -5.72 -24.46 -6.50
C GLU A 214 -5.01 -23.38 -5.70
N GLY A 215 -4.98 -23.53 -4.38
CA GLY A 215 -4.43 -22.52 -3.49
C GLY A 215 -4.97 -22.62 -2.08
N TYR A 216 -4.76 -21.58 -1.29
CA TYR A 216 -5.37 -21.48 0.03
C TYR A 216 -6.82 -21.05 -0.11
N ARG A 217 -7.71 -21.69 0.64
CA ARG A 217 -9.16 -21.42 0.53
C ARG A 217 -9.49 -19.94 0.71
N ILE A 218 -8.77 -19.21 1.57
CA ILE A 218 -8.93 -17.76 1.76
C ILE A 218 -8.75 -16.97 0.46
N GLN A 219 -7.80 -17.36 -0.40
CA GLN A 219 -7.55 -16.73 -1.71
C GLN A 219 -8.58 -17.15 -2.77
N LEU A 220 -9.20 -18.32 -2.57
CA LEU A 220 -10.18 -18.86 -3.51
C LEU A 220 -11.62 -18.45 -3.18
N ARG A 221 -11.85 -17.71 -2.09
CA ARG A 221 -13.19 -17.34 -1.60
C ARG A 221 -13.98 -16.53 -2.62
N ASP A 222 -13.40 -15.50 -3.19
CA ASP A 222 -14.12 -14.64 -4.14
C ASP A 222 -14.52 -15.45 -5.38
N THR A 223 -13.64 -16.36 -5.81
CA THR A 223 -13.93 -17.32 -6.89
C THR A 223 -15.04 -18.30 -6.50
N GLU A 224 -15.04 -18.81 -5.26
CA GLU A 224 -16.08 -19.70 -4.72
C GLU A 224 -17.44 -18.98 -4.68
N GLU A 225 -17.49 -17.78 -4.12
CA GLU A 225 -18.69 -16.95 -3.98
C GLU A 225 -19.26 -16.55 -5.36
N GLU A 226 -18.41 -16.12 -6.31
CA GLU A 226 -18.86 -15.76 -7.66
C GLU A 226 -19.45 -16.97 -8.42
N LEU A 227 -18.80 -18.14 -8.34
CA LEU A 227 -19.31 -19.37 -8.96
C LEU A 227 -20.65 -19.81 -8.34
N GLN A 228 -20.78 -19.73 -7.02
CA GLN A 228 -22.02 -20.04 -6.31
C GLN A 228 -23.14 -19.06 -6.68
N ALA A 229 -22.83 -17.76 -6.82
CA ALA A 229 -23.77 -16.74 -7.29
C ALA A 229 -24.26 -16.98 -8.74
N LEU A 230 -23.40 -17.57 -9.58
CA LEU A 230 -23.78 -18.05 -10.91
C LEU A 230 -24.60 -19.36 -10.87
N GLY A 231 -24.84 -19.92 -9.69
CA GLY A 231 -25.65 -21.11 -9.47
C GLY A 231 -24.88 -22.44 -9.56
N ALA A 232 -23.55 -22.41 -9.65
CA ALA A 232 -22.75 -23.63 -9.60
C ALA A 232 -22.68 -24.18 -8.16
N THR A 233 -22.63 -25.50 -8.02
CA THR A 233 -22.25 -26.17 -6.78
C THR A 233 -20.75 -26.36 -6.77
N VAL A 234 -20.09 -25.79 -5.76
CA VAL A 234 -18.64 -25.75 -5.61
C VAL A 234 -18.26 -26.37 -4.28
N GLU A 235 -17.20 -27.18 -4.30
CA GLU A 235 -16.63 -27.81 -3.11
C GLU A 235 -15.13 -27.51 -3.05
N PHE A 236 -14.66 -27.08 -1.88
CA PHE A 236 -13.24 -27.03 -1.58
C PHE A 236 -12.75 -28.40 -1.13
N GLN A 237 -11.80 -28.98 -1.87
CA GLN A 237 -11.17 -30.26 -1.55
C GLN A 237 -9.79 -30.01 -0.97
N HIS A 238 -9.63 -30.19 0.34
CA HIS A 238 -8.34 -30.07 1.00
C HIS A 238 -7.36 -31.12 0.43
N ASP A 239 -6.10 -30.74 0.24
CA ASP A 239 -5.07 -31.65 -0.27
C ASP A 239 -4.39 -32.50 0.81
N GLY A 240 -4.69 -32.21 2.09
CA GLY A 240 -4.14 -32.90 3.25
C GLY A 240 -2.88 -32.25 3.82
N GLN A 241 -2.44 -31.11 3.26
CA GLN A 241 -1.39 -30.29 3.87
C GLN A 241 -1.92 -29.59 5.14
N PRO A 242 -1.03 -29.25 6.09
CA PRO A 242 -1.41 -28.50 7.28
C PRO A 242 -2.02 -27.14 6.91
N SER A 243 -2.97 -26.67 7.72
CA SER A 243 -3.45 -25.29 7.60
C SER A 243 -2.32 -24.31 7.91
N LEU A 244 -2.28 -23.20 7.18
CA LEU A 244 -1.49 -22.04 7.55
C LEU A 244 -1.83 -21.57 8.96
N LYS A 245 -0.83 -21.00 9.62
CA LYS A 245 -1.05 -20.29 10.87
C LYS A 245 -1.84 -19.02 10.57
N ILE A 246 -2.80 -18.70 11.44
CA ILE A 246 -3.53 -17.43 11.35
C ILE A 246 -2.52 -16.30 11.61
N PHE A 247 -2.36 -15.39 10.65
CA PHE A 247 -1.45 -14.25 10.77
C PHE A 247 -1.99 -13.22 11.77
N ARG A 248 -1.15 -12.81 12.73
CA ARG A 248 -1.47 -11.89 13.83
C ARG A 248 -0.21 -11.15 14.25
N LEU A 249 -0.36 -9.87 14.54
CA LEU A 249 0.68 -9.10 15.20
C LEU A 249 0.83 -9.53 16.67
N ASP A 250 1.93 -9.08 17.26
CA ASP A 250 2.37 -9.36 18.62
C ASP A 250 2.45 -10.87 18.95
N THR A 251 2.85 -11.67 17.96
CA THR A 251 2.84 -13.13 18.02
C THR A 251 4.16 -13.70 17.50
N PHE A 252 4.62 -14.81 18.10
CA PHE A 252 5.78 -15.55 17.61
C PHE A 252 5.39 -16.51 16.47
N TYR A 253 6.17 -16.49 15.39
CA TYR A 253 6.07 -17.39 14.24
C TYR A 253 7.34 -18.19 14.11
N ALA A 254 7.22 -19.49 13.82
CA ALA A 254 8.35 -20.19 13.20
C ALA A 254 8.60 -19.55 11.83
N ILE A 255 9.87 -19.47 11.39
CA ILE A 255 10.18 -18.85 10.10
C ILE A 255 9.45 -19.55 8.95
N GLU A 256 9.26 -20.86 9.03
CA GLU A 256 8.51 -21.64 8.05
C GLU A 256 7.04 -21.20 7.99
N ASP A 257 6.40 -21.01 9.14
CA ASP A 257 5.02 -20.51 9.21
C ASP A 257 4.91 -19.11 8.59
N LEU A 258 5.89 -18.24 8.86
CA LEU A 258 5.91 -16.87 8.32
C LEU A 258 6.10 -16.89 6.80
N ILE A 259 7.06 -17.67 6.29
CA ILE A 259 7.28 -17.83 4.85
C ILE A 259 6.00 -18.36 4.18
N ASP A 260 5.32 -19.31 4.80
CA ASP A 260 4.08 -19.86 4.25
C ASP A 260 2.94 -18.85 4.26
N CYS A 261 2.86 -17.99 5.28
CA CYS A 261 1.98 -16.82 5.25
C CYS A 261 2.31 -15.92 4.06
N VAL A 262 3.58 -15.55 3.89
CA VAL A 262 4.02 -14.63 2.82
C VAL A 262 3.79 -15.19 1.42
N LYS A 263 4.06 -16.48 1.21
CA LYS A 263 3.72 -17.19 -0.05
C LYS A 263 2.23 -17.15 -0.35
N ALA A 264 1.40 -17.09 0.70
CA ALA A 264 -0.04 -17.04 0.61
C ALA A 264 -0.60 -15.61 0.62
N GLU A 265 0.26 -14.59 0.69
CA GLU A 265 -0.10 -13.17 0.73
C GLU A 265 -1.14 -12.83 1.80
N VAL A 266 -1.24 -13.62 2.88
CA VAL A 266 -2.28 -13.45 3.93
C VAL A 266 -2.03 -12.21 4.80
N GLU A 267 -0.83 -11.69 4.77
CA GLU A 267 -0.34 -10.50 5.49
C GLU A 267 -0.23 -9.25 4.62
N SER A 268 -0.57 -9.33 3.32
CA SER A 268 -0.34 -8.29 2.30
C SER A 268 -0.89 -6.91 2.65
N ASN A 269 -1.92 -6.82 3.50
CA ASN A 269 -2.52 -5.56 3.97
C ASN A 269 -2.09 -5.15 5.39
N THR A 270 -1.02 -5.73 5.93
CA THR A 270 -0.51 -5.43 7.28
C THR A 270 0.88 -4.82 7.20
N ASP A 271 1.06 -3.64 7.79
CA ASP A 271 2.39 -3.07 8.02
C ASP A 271 3.02 -3.73 9.27
N TYR A 272 3.99 -4.62 9.04
CA TYR A 272 4.66 -5.37 10.10
C TYR A 272 6.18 -5.40 9.92
N ALA A 273 6.88 -5.77 10.98
CA ALA A 273 8.30 -6.06 10.96
C ALA A 273 8.59 -7.35 11.73
N VAL A 274 9.76 -7.93 11.42
CA VAL A 274 10.28 -9.14 12.05
C VAL A 274 11.28 -8.73 13.11
N TYR A 275 11.07 -9.26 14.32
CA TYR A 275 11.90 -8.99 15.48
C TYR A 275 12.44 -10.29 16.07
N SER A 276 13.67 -10.24 16.59
CA SER A 276 14.37 -11.39 17.17
C SER A 276 14.90 -11.07 18.57
N ALA A 277 15.20 -12.11 19.35
CA ALA A 277 15.86 -11.93 20.66
C ALA A 277 17.38 -11.66 20.52
N ASN A 278 17.96 -12.01 19.37
CA ASN A 278 19.38 -11.91 19.06
C ASN A 278 19.55 -11.37 17.63
N ASP A 279 20.70 -10.75 17.36
CA ASP A 279 21.16 -10.36 16.02
C ASP A 279 21.65 -11.58 15.21
N ASP A 280 20.83 -12.62 15.14
CA ASP A 280 21.13 -13.89 14.49
C ASP A 280 20.46 -13.96 13.10
N ASP A 281 21.13 -14.63 12.16
CA ASP A 281 20.59 -15.00 10.86
C ASP A 281 19.25 -15.77 11.00
N PHE A 282 18.39 -15.70 9.98
CA PHE A 282 17.23 -16.57 9.88
C PHE A 282 17.68 -18.05 9.92
N CYS A 283 17.14 -18.81 10.86
CA CYS A 283 17.45 -20.22 11.04
C CYS A 283 16.17 -21.06 10.98
N SER A 284 16.23 -22.24 10.36
CA SER A 284 15.09 -23.16 10.37
C SER A 284 14.69 -23.54 11.81
N ASN A 285 13.38 -23.63 12.05
CA ASN A 285 12.74 -23.83 13.35
C ASN A 285 12.97 -22.71 14.38
N ALA A 286 13.64 -21.61 14.00
CA ALA A 286 13.73 -20.45 14.87
C ALA A 286 12.39 -19.69 14.88
N SER A 287 12.08 -19.10 16.04
CA SER A 287 10.88 -18.31 16.24
C SER A 287 11.18 -16.83 16.23
N PHE A 288 10.45 -16.08 15.41
CA PHE A 288 10.56 -14.64 15.26
C PHE A 288 9.27 -13.98 15.72
N PHE A 289 9.40 -12.80 16.33
CA PHE A 289 8.26 -12.04 16.81
C PHE A 289 7.80 -11.09 15.71
N ILE A 290 6.52 -11.16 15.36
CA ILE A 290 5.91 -10.31 14.36
C ILE A 290 5.10 -9.25 15.09
N ALA A 291 5.39 -7.98 14.84
CA ALA A 291 4.68 -6.83 15.38
C ALA A 291 4.61 -5.71 14.34
N ALA A 292 3.93 -4.62 14.67
CA ALA A 292 3.86 -3.46 13.79
C ALA A 292 5.26 -2.98 13.33
N GLY A 293 5.31 -2.31 12.17
CA GLY A 293 6.52 -1.67 11.67
C GLY A 293 7.17 -0.71 12.68
N VAL A 294 8.43 -0.37 12.45
CA VAL A 294 9.15 0.62 13.26
C VAL A 294 8.61 1.99 12.91
N GLY A 295 8.02 2.68 13.89
CA GLY A 295 7.61 4.08 13.73
C GLY A 295 8.81 5.02 13.84
N ILE A 296 8.64 6.27 13.43
CA ILE A 296 9.64 7.33 13.59
C ILE A 296 8.95 8.48 14.32
N ASP A 297 9.58 8.99 15.38
CA ASP A 297 9.09 10.19 16.08
C ASP A 297 9.59 11.48 15.40
N ASP A 298 9.09 12.62 15.87
CA ASP A 298 9.46 13.96 15.40
C ASP A 298 10.95 14.33 15.63
N HIS A 299 11.74 13.42 16.20
CA HIS A 299 13.17 13.57 16.49
C HIS A 299 14.01 12.50 15.79
N ASP A 300 13.46 11.82 14.79
CA ASP A 300 14.11 10.73 14.06
C ASP A 300 14.51 9.54 14.93
N ASN A 301 13.92 9.40 16.11
CA ASN A 301 14.11 8.21 16.91
C ASN A 301 13.16 7.13 16.41
N GLU A 302 13.72 5.94 16.25
CA GLU A 302 12.95 4.73 15.98
C GLU A 302 12.02 4.43 17.17
N ILE A 303 10.72 4.52 16.93
CA ILE A 303 9.69 4.11 17.87
C ILE A 303 9.35 2.64 17.62
N TYR A 304 10.00 1.80 18.40
CA TYR A 304 9.67 0.38 18.44
C TYR A 304 8.30 0.13 19.09
N PRO A 305 7.53 -0.86 18.59
CA PRO A 305 6.28 -1.27 19.22
C PRO A 305 6.45 -1.57 20.71
N LYS A 306 5.43 -1.26 21.50
CA LYS A 306 5.48 -1.47 22.96
C LYS A 306 5.73 -2.95 23.31
N SER A 307 5.12 -3.86 22.55
CA SER A 307 5.27 -5.31 22.70
C SER A 307 6.72 -5.79 22.50
N VAL A 308 7.42 -5.20 21.52
CA VAL A 308 8.83 -5.42 21.21
C VAL A 308 9.73 -4.88 22.32
N ARG A 309 9.55 -3.60 22.69
CA ARG A 309 10.35 -2.94 23.75
C ARG A 309 10.26 -3.67 25.09
N GLN A 310 9.06 -4.11 25.48
CA GLN A 310 8.85 -4.85 26.73
C GLN A 310 9.55 -6.21 26.78
N ARG A 311 9.84 -6.80 25.61
CA ARG A 311 10.49 -8.11 25.50
C ARG A 311 12.00 -8.01 25.25
N GLY A 312 12.53 -6.80 25.05
CA GLY A 312 13.94 -6.59 24.73
C GLY A 312 14.33 -7.18 23.37
N LEU A 313 13.39 -7.22 22.42
CA LEU A 313 13.62 -7.74 21.07
C LEU A 313 14.22 -6.66 20.16
N GLN A 314 14.98 -7.09 19.16
CA GLN A 314 15.66 -6.25 18.18
C GLN A 314 14.98 -6.35 16.82
N TYR A 315 14.99 -5.27 16.04
CA TYR A 315 14.50 -5.28 14.67
C TYR A 315 15.46 -6.06 13.77
N MET A 316 14.88 -6.84 12.87
CA MET A 316 15.62 -7.69 11.95
C MET A 316 15.35 -7.28 10.50
N CYS A 317 14.08 -7.18 10.10
CA CYS A 317 13.70 -6.70 8.78
C CYS A 317 12.25 -6.21 8.72
N SER A 318 11.93 -5.44 7.68
CA SER A 318 10.57 -4.98 7.37
C SER A 318 9.78 -6.06 6.65
N CYS A 319 8.45 -5.92 6.61
CA CYS A 319 7.58 -6.75 5.78
C CYS A 319 7.96 -6.69 4.30
N GLY A 320 8.34 -5.50 3.80
CA GLY A 320 8.75 -5.33 2.40
C GLY A 320 9.95 -6.20 2.02
N LEU A 321 10.97 -6.28 2.89
CA LEU A 321 12.16 -7.09 2.63
C LEU A 321 11.81 -8.58 2.52
N ILE A 322 11.05 -9.11 3.48
CA ILE A 322 10.68 -10.53 3.45
C ILE A 322 9.74 -10.85 2.28
N GLN A 323 8.80 -9.95 1.95
CA GLN A 323 7.91 -10.08 0.80
C GLN A 323 8.69 -10.10 -0.52
N ASP A 324 9.62 -9.17 -0.71
CA ASP A 324 10.44 -9.08 -1.92
C ASP A 324 11.30 -10.33 -2.11
N VAL A 325 11.98 -10.78 -1.04
CA VAL A 325 12.84 -11.97 -1.12
C VAL A 325 12.03 -13.23 -1.41
N VAL A 326 10.88 -13.43 -0.74
CA VAL A 326 10.00 -14.58 -0.98
C VAL A 326 9.43 -14.52 -2.41
N SER A 327 8.96 -13.36 -2.85
CA SER A 327 8.42 -13.16 -4.21
C SER A 327 9.46 -13.46 -5.29
N VAL A 328 10.68 -12.96 -5.13
CA VAL A 328 11.79 -13.24 -6.06
C VAL A 328 12.16 -14.71 -6.05
N ALA A 329 12.25 -15.35 -4.88
CA ALA A 329 12.53 -16.78 -4.76
C ALA A 329 11.48 -17.64 -5.49
N ILE A 330 10.20 -17.36 -5.27
CA ILE A 330 9.09 -18.10 -5.90
C ILE A 330 9.01 -17.84 -7.41
N ARG A 331 9.33 -16.63 -7.86
CA ARG A 331 9.40 -16.31 -9.29
C ARG A 331 10.53 -17.05 -9.99
N GLN A 332 11.68 -17.23 -9.33
CA GLN A 332 12.79 -18.02 -9.86
C GLN A 332 12.47 -19.52 -9.84
N LYS A 333 11.88 -19.99 -8.74
CA LYS A 333 11.56 -21.39 -8.49
C LYS A 333 10.22 -21.52 -7.75
N ALA A 334 9.17 -21.86 -8.48
CA ALA A 334 7.80 -21.90 -7.95
C ALA A 334 7.62 -22.86 -6.76
N ASP A 335 8.45 -23.90 -6.66
CA ASP A 335 8.47 -24.88 -5.58
C ASP A 335 9.63 -24.69 -4.58
N ALA A 336 10.19 -23.48 -4.49
CA ALA A 336 11.28 -23.17 -3.57
C ALA A 336 10.95 -23.60 -2.13
N SER A 337 11.85 -24.39 -1.55
CA SER A 337 11.74 -24.90 -0.19
C SER A 337 11.93 -23.78 0.84
N HIS A 338 11.47 -24.00 2.07
CA HIS A 338 11.72 -23.06 3.17
C HIS A 338 13.21 -22.82 3.36
N GLU A 339 14.03 -23.85 3.25
CA GLU A 339 15.49 -23.75 3.42
C GLU A 339 16.14 -22.85 2.35
N GLU A 340 15.72 -22.95 1.09
CA GLU A 340 16.20 -22.09 0.00
C GLU A 340 15.80 -20.63 0.23
N ILE A 341 14.60 -20.39 0.74
CA ILE A 341 14.10 -19.05 1.05
C ILE A 341 14.82 -18.46 2.26
N ILE A 342 15.07 -19.25 3.31
CA ILE A 342 15.88 -18.84 4.47
C ILE A 342 17.29 -18.45 4.00
N GLN A 343 17.90 -19.22 3.11
CA GLN A 343 19.19 -18.89 2.51
C GLN A 343 19.14 -17.57 1.72
N ALA A 344 18.07 -17.33 0.96
CA ALA A 344 17.87 -16.09 0.23
C ALA A 344 17.70 -14.88 1.17
N LEU A 345 16.95 -15.03 2.27
CA LEU A 345 16.76 -13.99 3.29
C LEU A 345 18.09 -13.60 3.93
N ASN A 346 18.87 -14.59 4.36
CA ASN A 346 20.20 -14.35 4.94
C ASN A 346 21.18 -13.76 3.93
N HIS A 347 21.09 -14.18 2.66
CA HIS A 347 21.90 -13.61 1.58
C HIS A 347 21.59 -12.12 1.39
N TYR A 348 20.31 -11.78 1.29
CA TYR A 348 19.87 -10.39 1.11
C TYR A 348 20.31 -9.53 2.29
N SER A 349 20.10 -9.99 3.53
CA SER A 349 20.53 -9.29 4.74
C SER A 349 22.03 -8.99 4.77
N LYS A 350 22.85 -9.80 4.10
CA LYS A 350 24.31 -9.67 4.12
C LYS A 350 24.89 -8.91 2.93
N TYR A 351 24.28 -9.04 1.75
CA TYR A 351 24.84 -8.55 0.50
C TYR A 351 23.98 -7.50 -0.20
N ASP A 352 22.79 -7.19 0.34
CA ASP A 352 21.83 -6.23 -0.20
C ASP A 352 21.47 -6.51 -1.68
N ASN A 353 21.33 -7.80 -2.00
CA ASN A 353 20.94 -8.27 -3.32
C ASN A 353 20.21 -9.62 -3.25
N PHE A 354 19.54 -9.98 -4.35
CA PHE A 354 18.79 -11.23 -4.42
C PHE A 354 19.71 -12.41 -4.76
N LEU A 355 19.55 -13.50 -4.00
CA LEU A 355 20.19 -14.78 -4.29
C LEU A 355 19.59 -15.38 -5.57
N GLU A 356 20.46 -15.87 -6.46
CA GLU A 356 20.05 -16.72 -7.59
C GLU A 356 19.85 -18.16 -7.11
N LEU A 357 18.59 -18.62 -7.11
CA LEU A 357 18.23 -20.00 -6.82
C LEU A 357 18.48 -20.89 -8.06
N LYS A 358 18.91 -22.12 -7.82
CA LYS A 358 19.27 -23.09 -8.86
C LYS A 358 18.18 -24.11 -9.15
#